data_AF-A0A383C4E4-F1
#
_entry.id   AF-A0A383C4E4-F1
#
_cell.length_a   1.000
_cell.length_b   1.000
_cell.length_c   1.000
_cell.angle_alpha   90.00
_cell.angle_beta   90.00
_cell.angle_gamma   90.00
#
_symmetry.space_group_name_H-M   'P 1'
#
loop_
_entity.id
_entity.type
_entity.pdbx_description
1 polymer ?
#
loop_
_entity_poly.entity_id
_entity_poly.type
_entity_poly.pdbx_seq_one_letter_code
_entity_poly.pdbx_strand_id
1 'polypeptide(L)'
;DGQGDFTRCEIFGDDAPNNDPGRKCDLQSDGNLDALFLEGDGGAIYSGLSGEYSSIDVPFAVGLMPLLFQNGIWLEDAFTGAAVTIPALNSPLLDITNMDFTFFAGIDKVTNPGILDNDGLTADHNVNIYGAAAFIDASEGYWEAGIAHLDGESGLDDQSFTNVTLAFSKRYQAWLSNSSRVVYSFGQERDNNAQQTADGVIFLIENSLITRKPSTWVPYFNFFAGFDRPQSAARAGGAGGIL
;
A
#
# COMPACT_ATOMS: atom_id res chain seq x y z
N ASP A 1 16.53 3.95 17.21
CA ASP A 1 17.67 3.02 17.24
C ASP A 1 17.31 1.72 16.53
N GLY A 2 17.62 1.64 15.24
CA GLY A 2 17.46 0.41 14.47
C GLY A 2 18.61 -0.53 14.79
N GLN A 3 18.35 -1.51 15.66
CA GLN A 3 19.28 -2.62 15.89
C GLN A 3 19.12 -3.63 14.75
N GLY A 4 19.82 -3.38 13.65
CA GLY A 4 20.12 -4.44 12.69
C GLY A 4 21.29 -5.24 13.23
N ASP A 5 21.08 -6.51 13.54
CA ASP A 5 22.15 -7.41 13.96
C ASP A 5 22.92 -7.89 12.74
N PHE A 6 24.11 -7.33 12.53
CA PHE A 6 25.02 -7.73 11.45
C PHE A 6 26.09 -8.68 11.99
N THR A 7 26.47 -9.67 11.18
CA THR A 7 27.68 -10.46 11.45
C THR A 7 28.89 -9.52 11.56
N ARG A 8 29.46 -9.40 12.76
CA ARG A 8 30.58 -8.51 13.06
C ARG A 8 31.84 -9.32 13.32
N CYS A 9 32.84 -9.19 12.46
CA CYS A 9 34.21 -9.60 12.74
C CYS A 9 35.02 -8.33 13.03
N GLU A 10 35.29 -8.08 14.31
CA GLU A 10 36.05 -6.92 14.77
C GLU A 10 37.54 -7.24 14.73
N ILE A 11 38.29 -6.61 13.82
CA ILE A 11 39.69 -7.01 13.53
C ILE A 11 40.69 -6.11 14.29
N PHE A 12 40.27 -4.95 14.80
CA PHE A 12 41.08 -4.03 15.60
C PHE A 12 40.22 -3.29 16.64
N GLY A 13 40.70 -3.17 17.88
CA GLY A 13 39.99 -2.61 19.04
C GLY A 13 40.30 -3.42 20.32
N ASP A 14 39.88 -2.95 21.50
CA ASP A 14 40.08 -3.69 22.77
C ASP A 14 39.37 -5.06 22.75
N ASP A 15 38.31 -5.19 21.94
CA ASP A 15 37.53 -6.41 21.72
C ASP A 15 38.00 -7.27 20.52
N ALA A 16 39.15 -6.95 19.91
CA ALA A 16 39.69 -7.73 18.79
C ALA A 16 40.22 -9.11 19.25
N PRO A 17 40.16 -10.16 18.41
CA PRO A 17 40.59 -11.52 18.77
C PRO A 17 42.07 -11.64 19.15
N ASN A 18 42.88 -10.61 18.85
CA ASN A 18 44.27 -10.53 19.30
C ASN A 18 44.40 -10.27 20.82
N ASN A 19 43.35 -9.73 21.47
CA ASN A 19 43.31 -9.40 22.91
C ASN A 19 42.39 -10.35 23.72
N ASP A 20 41.47 -11.08 23.08
CA ASP A 20 40.68 -12.16 23.69
C ASP A 20 40.65 -13.41 22.79
N PRO A 21 41.52 -14.42 23.04
CA PRO A 21 41.62 -15.63 22.21
C PRO A 21 40.40 -16.56 22.28
N GLY A 22 39.40 -16.26 23.11
CA GLY A 22 38.15 -17.01 23.24
C GLY A 22 37.01 -16.54 22.31
N ARG A 23 37.11 -15.33 21.75
CA ARG A 23 35.99 -14.70 21.03
C ARG A 23 36.07 -15.03 19.52
N LYS A 24 35.21 -15.96 19.09
CA LYS A 24 35.05 -16.33 17.67
C LYS A 24 34.15 -15.31 16.96
N CYS A 25 34.35 -15.10 15.65
CA CYS A 25 33.39 -14.33 14.84
C CYS A 25 31.97 -14.88 15.10
N ASP A 26 31.10 -14.02 15.60
CA ASP A 26 29.73 -14.40 15.94
C ASP A 26 28.93 -14.35 14.64
N LEU A 27 28.78 -15.51 14.01
CA LEU A 27 27.98 -15.67 12.81
C LEU A 27 26.51 -15.58 13.22
N GLN A 28 25.96 -14.37 13.10
CA GLN A 28 24.52 -14.14 13.22
C GLN A 28 23.88 -14.59 11.90
N SER A 29 23.54 -15.87 11.83
CA SER A 29 22.81 -16.48 10.72
C SER A 29 21.38 -16.71 11.18
N ASP A 30 20.47 -15.79 10.83
CA ASP A 30 19.05 -16.08 10.95
C ASP A 30 18.64 -16.97 9.76
N GLY A 31 18.19 -18.19 10.06
CA GLY A 31 17.66 -19.13 9.07
C GLY A 31 16.16 -18.99 8.88
N ASN A 32 15.54 -17.97 9.49
CA ASN A 32 14.14 -17.66 9.31
C ASN A 32 13.87 -17.22 7.88
N LEU A 33 12.76 -17.69 7.33
CA LEU A 33 12.30 -17.27 6.02
C LEU A 33 11.57 -15.94 6.19
N ASP A 34 12.26 -14.84 5.87
CA ASP A 34 11.75 -13.47 6.10
C ASP A 34 10.60 -13.08 5.18
N ALA A 35 10.55 -13.69 3.99
CA ALA A 35 9.58 -13.39 2.95
C ALA A 35 9.38 -14.59 2.01
N LEU A 36 8.12 -15.01 1.83
CA LEU A 36 7.70 -15.89 0.72
C LEU A 36 6.71 -15.12 -0.13
N PHE A 37 6.85 -15.18 -1.45
CA PHE A 37 5.92 -14.57 -2.39
C PHE A 37 5.70 -15.51 -3.58
N LEU A 38 4.44 -15.67 -3.97
CA LEU A 38 3.99 -16.45 -5.11
C LEU A 38 2.99 -15.63 -5.91
N GLU A 39 3.16 -15.61 -7.23
CA GLU A 39 2.23 -15.01 -8.19
C GLU A 39 1.85 -16.06 -9.23
N GLY A 40 0.61 -16.02 -9.69
CA GLY A 40 0.14 -16.90 -10.74
C GLY A 40 -1.11 -16.37 -11.42
N ASP A 41 -1.58 -17.09 -12.43
CA ASP A 41 -2.84 -16.80 -13.11
C ASP A 41 -3.73 -18.05 -13.10
N GLY A 42 -4.93 -17.92 -12.51
CA GLY A 42 -5.88 -19.02 -12.39
C GLY A 42 -6.40 -19.54 -13.74
N GLY A 43 -6.56 -18.64 -14.72
CA GLY A 43 -6.96 -18.99 -16.08
C GLY A 43 -5.88 -19.77 -16.82
N ALA A 44 -4.62 -19.39 -16.66
CA ALA A 44 -3.49 -20.13 -17.21
C ALA A 44 -3.31 -21.51 -16.57
N ILE A 45 -3.45 -21.60 -15.24
CA ILE A 45 -3.39 -22.87 -14.50
C ILE A 45 -4.53 -23.80 -14.95
N TYR A 46 -5.76 -23.29 -15.03
CA TYR A 46 -6.90 -24.06 -15.51
C TYR A 46 -6.66 -24.57 -16.94
N SER A 47 -6.16 -23.71 -17.82
CA SER A 47 -5.90 -24.09 -19.21
C SER A 47 -4.83 -25.18 -19.32
N GLY A 48 -3.78 -25.10 -18.49
CA GLY A 48 -2.72 -26.11 -18.43
C GLY A 48 -3.20 -27.47 -17.89
N LEU A 49 -4.13 -27.49 -16.94
CA LEU A 49 -4.66 -28.71 -16.32
C LEU A 49 -5.79 -29.38 -17.13
N SER A 50 -6.68 -28.57 -17.72
CA SER A 50 -7.84 -29.05 -18.47
C SER A 50 -7.54 -29.33 -19.94
N GLY A 51 -6.50 -28.69 -20.50
CA GLY A 51 -6.23 -28.69 -21.94
C GLY A 51 -7.21 -27.84 -22.75
N GLU A 52 -8.11 -27.10 -22.10
CA GLU A 52 -9.06 -26.17 -22.72
C GLU A 52 -8.60 -24.73 -22.53
N TYR A 53 -8.83 -23.87 -23.52
CA TYR A 53 -8.52 -22.45 -23.39
C TYR A 53 -9.49 -21.77 -22.41
N SER A 54 -8.95 -21.13 -21.37
CA SER A 54 -9.72 -20.18 -20.54
C SER A 54 -10.01 -18.91 -21.34
N SER A 55 -11.20 -18.34 -21.13
CA SER A 55 -11.59 -17.02 -21.66
C SER A 55 -11.41 -15.90 -20.62
N ILE A 56 -10.94 -16.25 -19.43
CA ILE A 56 -10.79 -15.36 -18.29
C ILE A 56 -9.37 -15.54 -17.75
N ASP A 57 -8.70 -14.41 -17.53
CA ASP A 57 -7.45 -14.33 -16.79
C ASP A 57 -7.77 -13.92 -15.36
N VAL A 58 -7.14 -14.58 -14.38
CA VAL A 58 -7.34 -14.28 -12.95
C VAL A 58 -5.97 -14.25 -12.27
N PRO A 59 -5.23 -13.14 -12.42
CA PRO A 59 -3.95 -12.96 -11.74
C PRO A 59 -4.18 -12.96 -10.23
N PHE A 60 -3.31 -13.65 -9.50
CA PHE A 60 -3.32 -13.67 -8.05
C PHE A 60 -1.90 -13.64 -7.49
N ALA A 61 -1.78 -13.14 -6.26
CA ALA A 61 -0.56 -13.12 -5.48
C ALA A 61 -0.84 -13.61 -4.06
N VAL A 62 0.10 -14.34 -3.46
CA VAL A 62 0.03 -14.80 -2.06
C VAL A 62 1.41 -14.71 -1.41
N GLY A 63 1.45 -14.27 -0.15
CA GLY A 63 2.67 -14.11 0.63
C GLY A 63 2.94 -12.66 1.00
N LEU A 64 4.21 -12.33 1.30
CA LEU A 64 4.64 -10.95 1.54
C LEU A 64 4.71 -10.22 0.20
N MET A 65 3.70 -9.40 -0.10
CA MET A 65 3.55 -8.74 -1.40
C MET A 65 3.50 -7.22 -1.24
N PRO A 66 4.27 -6.45 -2.04
CA PRO A 66 4.13 -5.02 -2.09
C PRO A 66 2.87 -4.67 -2.90
N LEU A 67 1.95 -3.93 -2.29
CA LEU A 67 0.82 -3.33 -3.01
C LEU A 67 1.01 -1.81 -3.06
N LEU A 68 0.75 -1.25 -4.25
CA LEU A 68 0.84 0.18 -4.50
C LEU A 68 -0.35 0.61 -5.33
N PHE A 69 -1.19 1.46 -4.75
CA PHE A 69 -2.37 2.02 -5.40
C PHE A 69 -2.36 3.54 -5.34
N GLN A 70 -2.86 4.20 -6.38
CA GLN A 70 -2.98 5.66 -6.45
C GLN A 70 -1.66 6.40 -6.18
N ASN A 71 -0.59 5.97 -6.84
CA ASN A 71 0.78 6.50 -6.65
C ASN A 71 1.27 6.42 -5.20
N GLY A 72 0.77 5.45 -4.44
CA GLY A 72 1.16 5.23 -3.06
C GLY A 72 0.44 6.11 -2.04
N ILE A 73 -0.44 7.02 -2.46
CA ILE A 73 -1.12 7.93 -1.52
C ILE A 73 -2.20 7.19 -0.71
N TRP A 74 -2.89 6.24 -1.32
CA TRP A 74 -3.91 5.46 -0.64
C TRP A 74 -3.33 4.20 0.01
N LEU A 75 -2.50 3.46 -0.73
CA LEU A 75 -1.88 2.24 -0.25
C LEU A 75 -0.47 2.14 -0.82
N GLU A 76 0.52 2.02 0.07
CA GLU A 76 1.94 1.85 -0.24
C GLU A 76 2.59 1.03 0.88
N ASP A 77 2.34 -0.28 0.86
CA ASP A 77 2.82 -1.17 1.93
C ASP A 77 3.12 -2.56 1.39
N ALA A 78 3.98 -3.28 2.10
CA ALA A 78 4.28 -4.68 1.83
C ALA A 78 3.82 -5.52 3.01
N PHE A 79 2.69 -6.22 2.83
CA PHE A 79 2.08 -7.04 3.88
C PHE A 79 1.95 -8.50 3.46
N THR A 80 1.89 -9.39 4.44
CA THR A 80 1.66 -10.82 4.23
C THR A 80 0.19 -11.06 4.01
N GLY A 81 -0.17 -11.61 2.85
CA GLY A 81 -1.58 -11.74 2.50
C GLY A 81 -1.84 -12.45 1.17
N ALA A 82 -2.97 -12.13 0.56
CA ALA A 82 -3.33 -12.58 -0.78
C ALA A 82 -4.06 -11.46 -1.54
N ALA A 83 -3.84 -11.40 -2.85
CA ALA A 83 -4.57 -10.52 -3.76
C ALA A 83 -5.02 -11.28 -5.00
N VAL A 84 -6.12 -10.84 -5.60
CA VAL A 84 -6.64 -11.36 -6.87
C VAL A 84 -7.20 -10.22 -7.69
N THR A 85 -6.98 -10.26 -9.00
CA THR A 85 -7.46 -9.23 -9.92
C THR A 85 -8.39 -9.83 -10.97
N ILE A 86 -9.44 -9.10 -11.30
CA ILE A 86 -10.28 -9.31 -12.49
C ILE A 86 -9.90 -8.19 -13.47
N PRO A 87 -9.01 -8.47 -14.43
CA PRO A 87 -8.50 -7.44 -15.33
C PRO A 87 -9.35 -7.30 -16.60
N ALA A 88 -9.06 -6.25 -17.36
CA ALA A 88 -9.44 -6.09 -18.76
C ALA A 88 -10.95 -6.10 -19.06
N LEU A 89 -11.77 -5.68 -18.09
CA LEU A 89 -13.19 -5.47 -18.34
C LEU A 89 -13.39 -4.21 -19.21
N ASN A 90 -14.39 -4.21 -20.08
CA ASN A 90 -14.73 -3.04 -20.90
C ASN A 90 -16.25 -2.92 -21.07
N SER A 91 -16.71 -1.70 -21.37
CA SER A 91 -18.12 -1.44 -21.62
C SER A 91 -18.30 -0.26 -22.58
N PRO A 92 -18.65 -0.52 -23.84
CA PRO A 92 -18.96 0.54 -24.81
C PRO A 92 -20.15 1.41 -24.40
N LEU A 93 -21.10 0.85 -23.64
CA LEU A 93 -22.28 1.59 -23.16
C LEU A 93 -21.92 2.66 -22.13
N LEU A 94 -20.90 2.38 -21.30
CA LEU A 94 -20.44 3.27 -20.24
C LEU A 94 -19.20 4.08 -20.63
N ASP A 95 -18.76 3.98 -21.90
CA ASP A 95 -17.51 4.58 -22.39
C ASP A 95 -16.28 4.14 -21.56
N ILE A 96 -16.26 2.87 -21.16
CA ILE A 96 -15.15 2.24 -20.41
C ILE A 96 -14.31 1.45 -21.39
N THR A 97 -13.07 1.89 -21.63
CA THR A 97 -12.10 1.23 -22.51
C THR A 97 -11.37 0.09 -21.80
N ASN A 98 -11.07 0.26 -20.52
CA ASN A 98 -10.45 -0.74 -19.66
C ASN A 98 -10.88 -0.56 -18.20
N MET A 99 -11.08 -1.65 -17.49
CA MET A 99 -11.41 -1.65 -16.07
C MET A 99 -10.86 -2.89 -15.40
N ASP A 100 -10.18 -2.68 -14.27
CA ASP A 100 -9.58 -3.71 -13.45
C ASP A 100 -10.12 -3.61 -12.02
N PHE A 101 -10.49 -4.74 -11.43
CA PHE A 101 -10.83 -4.82 -10.00
C PHE A 101 -9.85 -5.73 -9.29
N THR A 102 -9.18 -5.21 -8.27
CA THR A 102 -8.26 -5.97 -7.43
C THR A 102 -8.86 -6.11 -6.04
N PHE A 103 -8.91 -7.33 -5.51
CA PHE A 103 -9.30 -7.62 -4.14
C PHE A 103 -8.07 -8.09 -3.39
N PHE A 104 -7.90 -7.64 -2.16
CA PHE A 104 -6.74 -7.99 -1.34
C PHE A 104 -7.13 -8.19 0.12
N ALA A 105 -6.38 -9.06 0.79
CA ALA A 105 -6.42 -9.25 2.21
C ALA A 105 -4.98 -9.37 2.73
N GLY A 106 -4.66 -8.70 3.82
CA GLY A 106 -3.40 -8.79 4.56
C GLY A 106 -3.68 -9.15 6.02
N ILE A 107 -2.82 -9.97 6.61
CA ILE A 107 -2.99 -10.47 7.98
C ILE A 107 -1.80 -10.20 8.90
N ASP A 108 -0.70 -9.70 8.32
CA ASP A 108 0.53 -9.43 9.06
C ASP A 108 1.39 -8.42 8.29
N LYS A 109 2.23 -7.67 9.01
CA LYS A 109 3.02 -6.54 8.48
C LYS A 109 2.16 -5.44 7.82
N VAL A 110 0.95 -5.22 8.35
CA VAL A 110 0.05 -4.17 7.88
C VAL A 110 0.33 -2.90 8.69
N THR A 111 0.90 -1.89 8.06
CA THR A 111 1.34 -0.66 8.73
C THR A 111 0.36 0.48 8.52
N ASN A 112 -0.14 1.08 9.61
CA ASN A 112 -0.94 2.29 9.54
C ASN A 112 -0.72 3.21 10.76
N PRO A 113 -0.28 4.48 10.59
CA PRO A 113 -0.08 5.41 11.71
C PRO A 113 -1.33 5.69 12.55
N GLY A 114 -2.52 5.39 12.02
CA GLY A 114 -3.80 5.43 12.73
C GLY A 114 -3.98 4.31 13.76
N ILE A 115 -3.16 3.26 13.75
CA ILE A 115 -3.24 2.13 14.69
C ILE A 115 -1.90 2.01 15.43
N LEU A 116 -1.96 2.16 16.75
CA LEU A 116 -0.80 2.16 17.63
C LEU A 116 -0.84 0.98 18.60
N ASP A 117 0.33 0.37 18.83
CA ASP A 117 0.50 -0.67 19.83
C ASP A 117 0.54 -0.13 21.28
N ASN A 118 0.72 -1.03 22.25
CA ASN A 118 0.80 -0.67 23.67
C ASN A 118 2.00 0.21 24.03
N ASP A 119 3.05 0.21 23.22
CA ASP A 119 4.23 1.05 23.38
C ASP A 119 4.08 2.42 22.69
N GLY A 120 2.93 2.66 22.04
CA GLY A 120 2.62 3.88 21.30
C GLY A 120 3.32 3.97 19.95
N LEU A 121 3.86 2.86 19.45
CA LEU A 121 4.47 2.74 18.14
C LEU A 121 3.42 2.30 17.12
N THR A 122 3.67 2.54 15.83
CA THR A 122 2.78 2.06 14.76
C THR A 122 2.73 0.54 14.78
N ALA A 123 1.54 -0.02 14.94
CA ALA A 123 1.35 -1.46 14.87
C ALA A 123 1.57 -1.94 13.42
N ASP A 124 2.44 -2.92 13.27
CA ASP A 124 2.64 -3.68 12.04
C ASP A 124 2.19 -5.15 12.17
N HIS A 125 1.95 -5.62 13.40
CA HIS A 125 1.36 -6.93 13.72
C HIS A 125 0.01 -6.74 14.42
N ASN A 126 -0.85 -7.77 14.40
CA ASN A 126 -2.23 -7.72 14.91
C ASN A 126 -3.12 -6.68 14.20
N VAL A 127 -2.82 -6.39 12.93
CA VAL A 127 -3.68 -5.56 12.08
C VAL A 127 -3.95 -6.34 10.81
N ASN A 128 -5.22 -6.62 10.56
CA ASN A 128 -5.68 -7.20 9.32
C ASN A 128 -6.19 -6.08 8.41
N ILE A 129 -6.01 -6.24 7.09
CA ILE A 129 -6.59 -5.35 6.10
C ILE A 129 -7.37 -6.16 5.08
N TYR A 130 -8.57 -5.70 4.73
CA TYR A 130 -9.38 -6.29 3.66
C TYR A 130 -9.85 -5.19 2.75
N GLY A 131 -9.63 -5.31 1.45
CA GLY A 131 -9.96 -4.23 0.54
C GLY A 131 -10.21 -4.64 -0.89
N ALA A 132 -10.75 -3.67 -1.62
CA ALA A 132 -10.92 -3.73 -3.06
C ALA A 132 -10.46 -2.40 -3.66
N ALA A 133 -9.79 -2.48 -4.80
CA ALA A 133 -9.37 -1.36 -5.62
C ALA A 133 -9.97 -1.51 -7.01
N ALA A 134 -10.28 -0.39 -7.65
CA ALA A 134 -10.71 -0.33 -9.04
C ALA A 134 -9.88 0.69 -9.80
N PHE A 135 -9.44 0.31 -10.99
CA PHE A 135 -8.86 1.21 -11.99
C PHE A 135 -9.79 1.20 -13.20
N ILE A 136 -10.22 2.38 -13.66
CA ILE A 136 -11.17 2.51 -14.77
C ILE A 136 -10.66 3.58 -15.73
N ASP A 137 -10.38 3.21 -16.98
CA ASP A 137 -10.16 4.13 -18.08
C ASP A 137 -11.49 4.41 -18.77
N ALA A 138 -11.99 5.64 -18.58
CA ALA A 138 -13.27 6.07 -19.10
C ALA A 138 -13.30 7.60 -19.25
N SER A 139 -14.18 8.13 -20.11
CA SER A 139 -14.38 9.58 -20.26
C SER A 139 -13.09 10.36 -20.60
N GLU A 140 -12.18 9.72 -21.33
CA GLU A 140 -10.84 10.21 -21.71
C GLU A 140 -9.93 10.52 -20.49
N GLY A 141 -10.11 9.79 -19.39
CA GLY A 141 -9.32 9.94 -18.18
C GLY A 141 -9.27 8.64 -17.37
N TYR A 142 -8.53 8.69 -16.27
CA TYR A 142 -8.33 7.56 -15.38
C TYR A 142 -9.04 7.81 -14.06
N TRP A 143 -9.90 6.87 -13.67
CA TRP A 143 -10.52 6.82 -12.36
C TRP A 143 -9.84 5.73 -11.54
N GLU A 144 -9.53 6.05 -10.29
CA GLU A 144 -9.06 5.08 -9.31
C GLU A 144 -9.98 5.16 -8.10
N ALA A 145 -10.55 4.04 -7.68
CA ALA A 145 -11.38 3.98 -6.48
C ALA A 145 -10.89 2.85 -5.58
N GLY A 146 -11.13 2.98 -4.28
CA GLY A 146 -10.70 1.97 -3.33
C GLY A 146 -11.52 2.02 -2.05
N ILE A 147 -11.70 0.85 -1.45
CA ILE A 147 -12.23 0.67 -0.11
C ILE A 147 -11.37 -0.36 0.61
N ALA A 148 -10.99 -0.08 1.85
CA ALA A 148 -10.28 -1.00 2.70
C ALA A 148 -10.79 -0.87 4.13
N HIS A 149 -10.95 -1.99 4.82
CA HIS A 149 -11.22 -2.03 6.25
C HIS A 149 -9.96 -2.52 6.96
N LEU A 150 -9.53 -1.78 7.98
CA LEU A 150 -8.46 -2.16 8.87
C LEU A 150 -9.08 -2.64 10.17
N ASP A 151 -8.77 -3.87 10.53
CA ASP A 151 -9.30 -4.57 11.69
C ASP A 151 -8.15 -4.83 12.66
N GLY A 152 -8.18 -4.14 13.80
CA GLY A 152 -7.20 -4.30 14.86
C GLY A 152 -7.56 -5.50 15.73
N GLU A 153 -6.59 -6.37 15.99
CA GLU A 153 -6.74 -7.54 16.84
C GLU A 153 -5.92 -7.41 18.12
N SER A 154 -6.07 -8.37 19.04
CA SER A 154 -5.22 -8.47 20.25
C SER A 154 -5.23 -7.20 21.13
N GLY A 155 -6.37 -6.51 21.23
CA GLY A 155 -6.54 -5.28 22.02
C GLY A 155 -6.36 -3.99 21.23
N LEU A 156 -6.32 -4.07 19.89
CA LEU A 156 -6.32 -2.94 18.97
C LEU A 156 -7.70 -2.73 18.30
N ASP A 157 -8.73 -3.48 18.70
CA ASP A 157 -10.05 -3.52 18.07
C ASP A 157 -10.76 -2.17 18.09
N ASP A 158 -10.55 -1.37 19.13
CA ASP A 158 -11.06 0.00 19.27
C ASP A 158 -10.33 1.02 18.34
N GLN A 159 -9.31 0.58 17.59
CA GLN A 159 -8.60 1.39 16.61
C GLN A 159 -8.97 1.06 15.16
N SER A 160 -9.81 0.04 14.96
CA SER A 160 -10.29 -0.41 13.64
C SER A 160 -11.03 0.71 12.92
N PHE A 161 -10.90 0.79 11.60
CA PHE A 161 -11.58 1.82 10.80
C PHE A 161 -11.71 1.42 9.34
N THR A 162 -12.57 2.13 8.61
CA THR A 162 -12.70 1.98 7.15
C THR A 162 -12.08 3.17 6.43
N ASN A 163 -11.39 2.87 5.34
CA ASN A 163 -10.79 3.85 4.45
C ASN A 163 -11.40 3.72 3.05
N VAL A 164 -11.79 4.84 2.46
CA VAL A 164 -12.23 4.92 1.07
C VAL A 164 -11.45 5.98 0.32
N THR A 165 -11.24 5.76 -0.97
CA THR A 165 -10.60 6.72 -1.86
C THR A 165 -11.30 6.81 -3.20
N LEU A 166 -11.23 8.00 -3.79
CA LEU A 166 -11.60 8.25 -5.18
C LEU A 166 -10.62 9.24 -5.78
N ALA A 167 -10.04 8.91 -6.92
CA ALA A 167 -9.17 9.77 -7.70
C ALA A 167 -9.63 9.83 -9.16
N PHE A 168 -9.43 10.98 -9.78
CA PHE A 168 -9.64 11.19 -11.20
C PHE A 168 -8.46 11.95 -11.78
N SER A 169 -7.89 11.43 -12.86
CA SER A 169 -6.75 12.01 -13.56
C SER A 169 -7.08 12.20 -15.04
N LYS A 170 -6.91 13.42 -15.55
CA LYS A 170 -7.14 13.73 -16.96
C LYS A 170 -6.18 14.78 -17.49
N ARG A 171 -5.84 14.65 -18.77
CA ARG A 171 -5.12 15.67 -19.53
C ARG A 171 -6.08 16.52 -20.34
N TYR A 172 -6.16 17.80 -20.00
CA TYR A 172 -7.02 18.78 -20.65
C TYR A 172 -6.26 19.50 -21.77
N GLN A 173 -6.81 19.44 -22.99
CA GLN A 173 -6.34 20.18 -24.17
C GLN A 173 -4.82 20.07 -24.41
N ALA A 174 -4.23 18.93 -24.04
CA ALA A 174 -2.80 18.63 -24.11
C ALA A 174 -1.85 19.55 -23.31
N TRP A 175 -2.31 20.60 -22.61
CA TRP A 175 -1.44 21.55 -21.90
C TRP A 175 -1.53 21.45 -20.37
N LEU A 176 -2.62 20.91 -19.82
CA LEU A 176 -2.81 20.73 -18.38
C LEU A 176 -3.03 19.26 -18.08
N SER A 177 -2.18 18.67 -17.24
CA SER A 177 -2.47 17.40 -16.59
C SER A 177 -2.95 17.70 -15.18
N ASN A 178 -4.10 17.16 -14.80
CA ASN A 178 -4.66 17.32 -13.47
C ASN A 178 -5.02 15.94 -12.92
N SER A 179 -4.74 15.75 -11.63
CA SER A 179 -5.24 14.66 -10.81
C SER A 179 -5.93 15.27 -9.60
N SER A 180 -7.11 14.77 -9.27
CA SER A 180 -7.86 15.16 -8.08
C SER A 180 -8.17 13.90 -7.30
N ARG A 181 -7.91 13.90 -5.99
CA ARG A 181 -8.08 12.74 -5.11
C ARG A 181 -8.76 13.15 -3.82
N VAL A 182 -9.59 12.26 -3.30
CA VAL A 182 -10.11 12.31 -1.95
C VAL A 182 -9.80 10.99 -1.25
N VAL A 183 -9.29 11.06 -0.03
CA VAL A 183 -9.13 9.90 0.86
C VAL A 183 -9.89 10.19 2.14
N TYR A 184 -10.74 9.26 2.56
CA TYR A 184 -11.60 9.41 3.73
C TYR A 184 -11.45 8.20 4.64
N SER A 185 -11.08 8.45 5.89
CA SER A 185 -11.01 7.47 6.97
C SER A 185 -12.15 7.73 7.94
N PHE A 186 -12.86 6.69 8.35
CA PHE A 186 -14.03 6.83 9.21
C PHE A 186 -14.36 5.54 9.97
N GLY A 187 -15.20 5.68 11.00
CA GLY A 187 -15.72 4.55 11.76
C GLY A 187 -14.77 4.05 12.84
N GLN A 188 -13.76 4.84 13.22
CA GLN A 188 -12.90 4.51 14.35
C GLN A 188 -13.61 4.80 15.66
N GLU A 189 -13.82 3.79 16.49
CA GLU A 189 -14.53 3.90 17.77
C GLU A 189 -13.59 3.58 18.92
N ARG A 190 -13.00 4.63 19.51
CA ARG A 190 -12.01 4.51 20.57
C ARG A 190 -12.64 4.32 21.95
N ASP A 191 -12.08 3.40 22.72
CA ASP A 191 -12.53 3.13 24.07
C ASP A 191 -12.23 4.28 25.04
N ASN A 192 -13.01 4.39 26.11
CA ASN A 192 -12.82 5.37 27.19
C ASN A 192 -12.79 6.84 26.72
N ASN A 193 -13.41 7.15 25.57
CA ASN A 193 -13.31 8.45 24.90
C ASN A 193 -11.87 8.87 24.57
N ALA A 194 -10.99 7.89 24.31
CA ALA A 194 -9.66 8.19 23.80
C ALA A 194 -9.76 8.91 22.44
N GLN A 195 -8.71 9.66 22.10
CA GLN A 195 -8.70 10.43 20.87
C GLN A 195 -8.65 9.49 19.67
N GLN A 196 -9.55 9.69 18.71
CA GLN A 196 -9.45 9.07 17.39
C GLN A 196 -8.16 9.50 16.71
N THR A 197 -7.61 8.65 15.86
CA THR A 197 -6.39 8.81 15.05
C THR A 197 -6.66 8.58 13.57
N ALA A 198 -7.80 7.97 13.22
CA ALA A 198 -8.19 7.61 11.86
C ALA A 198 -9.66 7.96 11.55
N ASP A 199 -10.01 9.23 11.73
CA ASP A 199 -11.32 9.80 11.35
C ASP A 199 -11.08 11.17 10.73
N GLY A 200 -11.26 11.27 9.42
CA GLY A 200 -10.95 12.49 8.69
C GLY A 200 -10.83 12.29 7.19
N VAL A 201 -10.86 13.40 6.47
CA VAL A 201 -10.82 13.43 5.01
C VAL A 201 -9.72 14.35 4.51
N ILE A 202 -9.02 13.93 3.46
CA ILE A 202 -8.08 14.77 2.73
C ILE A 202 -8.46 14.87 1.27
N PHE A 203 -8.37 16.09 0.74
CA PHE A 203 -8.46 16.37 -0.68
C PHE A 203 -7.08 16.73 -1.21
N LEU A 204 -6.72 16.19 -2.37
CA LEU A 204 -5.48 16.49 -3.06
C LEU A 204 -5.82 16.89 -4.50
N ILE A 205 -5.16 17.94 -4.99
CA ILE A 205 -5.23 18.37 -6.37
C ILE A 205 -3.80 18.54 -6.86
N GLU A 206 -3.40 17.70 -7.81
CA GLU A 206 -2.08 17.67 -8.39
C GLU A 206 -2.16 18.14 -9.83
N ASN A 207 -1.31 19.09 -10.23
CA ASN A 207 -1.34 19.66 -11.56
C ASN A 207 0.06 19.74 -12.15
N SER A 208 0.14 19.54 -13.46
CA SER A 208 1.33 19.86 -14.22
C SER A 208 0.99 20.55 -15.54
N LEU A 209 1.80 21.53 -15.90
CA LEU A 209 1.69 22.25 -17.17
C LEU A 209 2.63 21.62 -18.19
N ILE A 210 2.05 21.09 -19.26
CA ILE A 210 2.81 20.55 -20.38
C ILE A 210 3.24 21.71 -21.27
N THR A 211 4.53 22.02 -21.18
CA THR A 211 5.14 23.13 -21.91
C THR A 211 5.60 22.66 -23.30
N ARG A 212 6.09 23.59 -24.12
CA ARG A 212 6.69 23.26 -25.43
C ARG A 212 7.99 22.44 -25.32
N LYS A 213 8.57 22.34 -24.12
CA LYS A 213 9.74 21.51 -23.80
C LYS A 213 9.38 20.53 -22.68
N PRO A 214 8.45 19.58 -22.92
CA PRO A 214 7.90 18.72 -21.87
C PRO A 214 8.95 17.83 -21.20
N SER A 215 10.10 17.59 -21.86
CA SER A 215 11.20 16.81 -21.29
C SER A 215 12.20 17.64 -20.48
N THR A 216 12.05 18.97 -20.43
CA THR A 216 13.03 19.86 -19.78
C THR A 216 12.38 20.76 -18.73
N TRP A 217 11.12 21.13 -18.94
CA TRP A 217 10.43 22.05 -18.04
C TRP A 217 8.95 21.71 -17.96
N VAL A 218 8.54 21.20 -16.81
CA VAL A 218 7.15 20.89 -16.47
C VAL A 218 6.87 21.50 -15.10
N PRO A 219 6.32 22.72 -15.04
CA PRO A 219 5.84 23.30 -13.80
C PRO A 219 4.77 22.40 -13.19
N TYR A 220 4.87 22.17 -11.88
CA TYR A 220 3.85 21.46 -11.12
C TYR A 220 3.39 22.29 -9.93
N PHE A 221 2.14 22.10 -9.54
CA PHE A 221 1.55 22.71 -8.36
C PHE A 221 0.53 21.76 -7.76
N ASN A 222 0.76 21.43 -6.49
CA ASN A 222 -0.05 20.50 -5.73
C ASN A 222 -0.68 21.25 -4.56
N PHE A 223 -1.98 21.05 -4.38
CA PHE A 223 -2.74 21.59 -3.27
C PHE A 223 -3.34 20.44 -2.49
N PHE A 224 -3.48 20.66 -1.19
CA PHE A 224 -4.12 19.70 -0.31
C PHE A 224 -4.89 20.42 0.79
N ALA A 225 -5.94 19.77 1.27
CA ALA A 225 -6.70 20.20 2.43
C ALA A 225 -7.14 18.95 3.21
N GLY A 226 -6.57 18.76 4.39
CA GLY A 226 -6.95 17.73 5.35
C GLY A 226 -7.87 18.31 6.42
N PHE A 227 -8.88 17.54 6.81
CA PHE A 227 -9.81 17.87 7.89
C PHE A 227 -9.84 16.72 8.90
N ASP A 228 -9.72 17.07 10.19
CA ASP A 228 -9.58 16.15 11.32
C ASP A 228 -8.32 15.26 11.22
N ARG A 229 -8.43 13.93 11.21
CA ARG A 229 -7.31 12.98 11.18
C ARG A 229 -7.45 12.00 10.01
N PRO A 230 -7.23 12.47 8.77
CA PRO A 230 -7.24 11.59 7.62
C PRO A 230 -6.07 10.61 7.70
N GLN A 231 -6.32 9.37 7.31
CA GLN A 231 -5.31 8.32 7.19
C GLN A 231 -5.35 7.71 5.78
N SER A 232 -4.26 7.08 5.38
CA SER A 232 -4.25 6.14 4.25
C SER A 232 -4.85 4.78 4.65
N ALA A 233 -5.01 3.87 3.69
CA ALA A 233 -5.39 2.49 4.01
C ALA A 233 -4.23 1.74 4.66
N ALA A 234 -3.08 1.63 4.01
CA ALA A 234 -1.87 1.08 4.63
C ALA A 234 -0.65 1.73 3.98
N ARG A 235 0.28 2.24 4.78
CA ARG A 235 1.49 2.91 4.30
C ARG A 235 2.65 2.63 5.23
N ALA A 236 3.74 2.11 4.66
CA ALA A 236 4.98 1.92 5.38
C ALA A 236 5.53 3.27 5.88
N GLY A 237 6.10 3.32 7.08
CA GLY A 237 6.60 4.56 7.69
C GLY A 237 7.70 5.30 6.88
N GLY A 238 8.32 4.62 5.91
CA GLY A 238 9.30 5.20 4.98
C GLY A 238 8.72 5.82 3.71
N ALA A 239 7.42 5.66 3.44
CA ALA A 239 6.75 6.10 2.22
C ALA A 239 6.74 7.63 2.05
N GLY A 240 6.86 8.39 3.16
CA GLY A 240 6.85 9.85 3.16
C GLY A 240 5.57 10.45 2.56
N GLY A 241 5.51 11.77 2.41
CA GLY A 241 4.35 12.44 1.81
C GLY A 241 3.41 13.05 2.86
N ILE A 242 2.12 13.10 2.53
CA ILE A 242 1.14 13.98 3.19
C ILE A 242 0.16 13.30 4.13
N LEU A 243 0.12 11.97 4.07
CA LEU A 243 -0.60 11.07 4.96
C LEU A 243 0.41 10.16 5.64
#